data_AF-A0A371I0V1-F1
#
_entry.id   AF-A0A371I0V1-F1
#
_cell.length_a   1.000
_cell.length_b   1.000
_cell.length_c   1.000
_cell.angle_alpha   90.00
_cell.angle_beta   90.00
_cell.angle_gamma   90.00
#
_symmetry.space_group_name_H-M   'P 1'
#
loop_
_entity.id
_entity.type
_entity.pdbx_description
1 polymer ?
#
loop_
_entity_poly.entity_id
_entity_poly.type
_entity_poly.pdbx_seq_one_letter_code
_entity_poly.pdbx_strand_id
1 'polypeptide(L)'
;MAFLRHVVAKLPSRRVISVACKFDLTHSCLHQLAESAAAHISPIEVDFVLLSHPGIAQAVAFGVPHAKYGEQIYCAVIPREGSNVDEAEVLRYSKKNVASFKVPKKVFITDSLPKTATGKILRRILAEHFVS
;
A
#
# COMPACT_ATOMS: atom_id res chain seq x y z
N MET A 1 42.87 -15.89 -30.27
CA MET A 1 43.11 -14.59 -29.58
C MET A 1 44.11 -13.83 -30.44
N ALA A 2 43.80 -12.79 -31.20
CA ALA A 2 42.69 -11.86 -31.17
C ALA A 2 42.39 -11.38 -32.61
N PHE A 3 41.18 -11.66 -33.06
CA PHE A 3 40.59 -11.22 -34.32
C PHE A 3 39.83 -9.92 -34.04
N LEU A 4 39.79 -8.99 -35.01
CA LEU A 4 38.99 -7.73 -35.06
C LEU A 4 39.74 -6.42 -34.75
N ARG A 5 40.64 -6.05 -35.67
CA ARG A 5 40.88 -4.65 -36.07
C ARG A 5 40.64 -4.51 -37.58
N HIS A 6 39.38 -4.28 -37.96
CA HIS A 6 38.97 -3.76 -39.27
C HIS A 6 37.50 -3.30 -39.15
N VAL A 7 37.23 -2.03 -38.84
CA VAL A 7 36.92 -0.97 -39.82
C VAL A 7 35.73 -1.40 -40.69
N VAL A 8 34.49 -1.11 -40.27
CA VAL A 8 33.79 0.19 -40.48
C VAL A 8 33.97 0.70 -41.91
N ALA A 9 33.38 0.01 -42.89
CA ALA A 9 33.31 0.52 -44.26
C ALA A 9 32.25 -0.17 -45.14
N LYS A 10 30.98 -0.23 -44.69
CA LYS A 10 29.83 -0.35 -45.61
C LYS A 10 28.56 -0.18 -44.80
N LEU A 11 27.81 0.89 -45.03
CA LEU A 11 26.33 0.91 -45.06
C LEU A 11 25.89 2.36 -45.34
N PRO A 12 25.53 2.69 -46.60
CA PRO A 12 24.97 3.98 -46.95
C PRO A 12 23.47 4.01 -46.62
N SER A 13 23.04 5.13 -46.05
CA SER A 13 21.74 5.77 -46.19
C SER A 13 20.48 4.88 -46.28
N ARG A 14 19.78 4.68 -45.15
CA ARG A 14 18.32 4.90 -45.00
C ARG A 14 17.82 4.58 -43.57
N ARG A 15 17.33 5.63 -42.89
CA ARG A 15 16.26 5.69 -41.88
C ARG A 15 15.98 4.45 -41.00
N VAL A 16 16.30 4.55 -39.71
CA VAL A 16 15.29 4.40 -38.62
C VAL A 16 15.67 5.35 -37.48
N ILE A 17 14.70 6.15 -37.06
CA ILE A 17 14.76 7.02 -35.90
C ILE A 17 14.50 6.12 -34.69
N SER A 18 15.43 6.04 -33.75
CA SER A 18 15.04 5.81 -32.36
C SER A 18 16.06 6.49 -31.48
N VAL A 19 15.57 7.50 -30.78
CA VAL A 19 16.27 8.27 -29.77
C VAL A 19 16.83 7.26 -28.76
N ALA A 20 18.14 7.01 -28.81
CA ALA A 20 18.86 6.48 -27.67
C ALA A 20 18.84 7.58 -26.61
N CYS A 21 17.71 7.68 -25.90
CA CYS A 21 17.68 8.34 -24.61
C CYS A 21 18.78 7.66 -23.81
N LYS A 22 19.81 8.44 -23.57
CA LYS A 22 20.90 8.17 -22.65
C LYS A 22 20.29 8.12 -21.25
N PHE A 23 19.64 7.00 -20.96
CA PHE A 23 19.16 6.66 -19.64
C PHE A 23 20.41 6.14 -18.92
N ASP A 24 21.17 7.08 -18.36
CA ASP A 24 22.23 6.81 -17.40
C ASP A 24 21.59 6.07 -16.21
N LEU A 25 21.48 4.75 -16.37
CA LEU A 25 21.11 3.79 -15.33
C LEU A 25 22.27 3.71 -14.34
N THR A 26 22.48 4.79 -13.60
CA THR A 26 23.26 4.74 -12.38
C THR A 26 22.54 3.82 -11.41
N HIS A 27 23.27 2.81 -10.99
CA HIS A 27 22.93 1.64 -10.19
C HIS A 27 22.42 1.98 -8.77
N SER A 28 21.89 3.18 -8.56
CA SER A 28 21.63 3.83 -7.26
C SER A 28 20.13 4.00 -6.95
N CYS A 29 19.25 4.02 -7.96
CA CYS A 29 17.81 4.21 -7.73
C CYS A 29 17.05 2.88 -7.45
N LEU A 30 17.63 1.73 -7.80
CA LEU A 30 17.02 0.43 -7.54
C LEU A 30 17.03 0.05 -6.05
N HIS A 31 17.98 0.57 -5.27
CA HIS A 31 18.02 0.31 -3.83
C HIS A 31 17.01 1.16 -3.04
N GLN A 32 16.81 2.44 -3.42
CA GLN A 32 15.87 3.33 -2.73
C GLN A 32 14.40 2.93 -2.87
N LEU A 33 14.04 2.29 -3.99
CA LEU A 33 12.68 1.78 -4.20
C LEU A 33 12.42 0.45 -3.48
N ALA A 34 13.47 -0.32 -3.17
CA ALA A 34 13.35 -1.61 -2.49
C ALA A 34 13.28 -1.49 -0.97
N GLU A 35 13.98 -0.54 -0.35
CA GLU A 35 13.97 -0.38 1.11
C GLU A 35 12.65 0.18 1.66
N SER A 36 11.95 1.00 0.86
CA SER A 36 10.62 1.49 1.22
C SER A 36 9.55 0.39 1.21
N ALA A 37 9.75 -0.66 0.40
CA ALA A 37 8.78 -1.74 0.22
C ALA A 37 8.82 -2.80 1.35
N ALA A 38 9.96 -2.98 2.00
CA ALA A 38 10.15 -4.02 3.02
C ALA A 38 9.59 -3.63 4.40
N ALA A 39 9.30 -2.35 4.64
CA ALA A 39 8.67 -1.85 5.86
C ALA A 39 7.17 -1.55 5.71
N HIS A 40 6.57 -1.85 4.55
CA HIS A 40 5.12 -1.75 4.39
C HIS A 40 4.46 -2.83 5.24
N ILE A 41 4.03 -2.47 6.44
CA ILE A 41 3.13 -3.29 7.23
C ILE A 41 1.86 -3.43 6.39
N SER A 42 1.69 -4.58 5.75
CA SER A 42 0.55 -4.83 4.86
C SER A 42 -0.73 -4.86 5.71
N PRO A 43 -1.60 -3.83 5.63
CA PRO A 43 -2.80 -3.75 6.47
C PRO A 43 -3.83 -4.84 6.12
N ILE A 44 -3.62 -5.53 5.00
CA ILE A 44 -4.49 -6.57 4.44
C ILE A 44 -4.79 -7.69 5.43
N GLU A 45 -3.81 -8.12 6.23
CA GLU A 45 -4.03 -9.17 7.23
C GLU A 45 -5.02 -8.72 8.31
N VAL A 46 -4.91 -7.46 8.75
CA VAL A 46 -5.82 -6.86 9.73
C VAL A 46 -7.23 -6.75 9.13
N ASP A 47 -7.35 -6.39 7.85
CA ASP A 47 -8.64 -6.37 7.14
C ASP A 47 -9.30 -7.75 7.19
N PHE A 48 -8.58 -8.82 6.81
CA PHE A 48 -9.13 -10.17 6.79
C PHE A 48 -9.56 -10.66 8.18
N VAL A 49 -8.76 -10.36 9.19
CA VAL A 49 -9.11 -10.67 10.58
C VAL A 49 -10.39 -9.93 10.96
N LEU A 50 -10.46 -8.61 10.75
CA LEU A 50 -11.64 -7.82 11.12
C LEU A 50 -12.89 -8.23 10.33
N LEU A 51 -12.75 -8.59 9.05
CA LEU A 51 -13.84 -9.11 8.22
C LEU A 51 -14.36 -10.48 8.70
N SER A 52 -13.57 -11.21 9.48
CA SER A 52 -14.00 -12.47 10.12
C SER A 52 -14.88 -12.24 11.35
N HIS A 53 -15.02 -11.00 11.82
CA HIS A 53 -15.90 -10.66 12.93
C HIS A 53 -17.38 -10.67 12.48
N PRO A 54 -18.28 -11.38 13.18
CA PRO A 54 -19.68 -11.53 12.75
C PRO A 54 -20.45 -10.21 12.71
N GLY A 55 -20.08 -9.24 13.56
CA GLY A 55 -20.71 -7.91 13.62
C GLY A 55 -20.16 -6.89 12.62
N ILE A 56 -19.14 -7.23 11.82
CA ILE A 56 -18.50 -6.30 10.89
C ILE A 56 -18.97 -6.60 9.46
N ALA A 57 -19.39 -5.56 8.75
CA ALA A 57 -19.77 -5.64 7.34
C ALA A 57 -18.56 -5.40 6.43
N GLN A 58 -17.80 -4.34 6.73
CA GLN A 58 -16.56 -4.00 6.02
C GLN A 58 -15.53 -3.49 7.01
N ALA A 59 -14.26 -3.84 6.81
CA ALA A 59 -13.15 -3.28 7.56
C ALA A 59 -11.96 -3.03 6.65
N VAL A 60 -11.32 -1.88 6.83
CA VAL A 60 -10.11 -1.50 6.09
C VAL A 60 -9.14 -0.81 7.02
N ALA A 61 -7.97 -1.40 7.19
CA ALA A 61 -6.81 -0.84 7.84
C ALA A 61 -5.97 -0.06 6.84
N PHE A 62 -5.35 1.02 7.32
CA PHE A 62 -4.52 1.92 6.54
C PHE A 62 -3.42 2.51 7.42
N GLY A 63 -2.29 2.78 6.79
CA GLY A 63 -1.15 3.44 7.42
C GLY A 63 -1.36 4.95 7.51
N VAL A 64 -0.96 5.53 8.63
CA VAL A 64 -0.98 6.97 8.89
C VAL A 64 0.42 7.40 9.32
N PRO A 65 1.03 8.39 8.65
CA PRO A 65 2.33 8.92 9.04
C PRO A 65 2.31 9.42 10.49
N HIS A 66 3.28 9.02 11.30
CA HIS A 66 3.37 9.42 12.71
C HIS A 66 4.81 9.79 13.08
N ALA A 67 4.99 10.98 13.66
CA ALA A 67 6.31 11.57 13.94
C ALA A 67 7.29 10.68 14.74
N LYS A 68 6.78 9.91 15.70
CA LYS A 68 7.61 9.05 16.58
C LYS A 68 7.89 7.64 16.05
N TYR A 69 6.99 7.09 15.24
CA TYR A 69 7.01 5.67 14.87
C TYR A 69 7.18 5.47 13.36
N GLY A 70 7.31 6.57 12.59
CA GLY A 70 7.26 6.57 11.13
C GLY A 70 5.82 6.42 10.65
N GLU A 71 5.20 5.29 10.95
CA GLU A 71 3.85 4.92 10.52
C GLU A 71 3.06 4.25 11.66
N GLN A 72 1.77 4.53 11.73
CA GLN A 72 0.83 3.85 12.62
C GLN A 72 -0.33 3.28 11.80
N ILE A 73 -0.83 2.12 12.22
CA ILE A 73 -1.98 1.50 11.57
C ILE A 73 -3.24 2.03 12.23
N TYR A 74 -4.11 2.66 11.46
CA TYR A 74 -5.49 2.94 11.83
C TYR A 74 -6.42 2.01 11.04
N CYS A 75 -7.67 1.86 11.48
CA CYS A 75 -8.66 1.15 10.69
C CYS A 75 -10.00 1.86 10.69
N ALA A 76 -10.74 1.68 9.60
CA ALA A 76 -12.12 2.11 9.49
C ALA A 76 -13.02 0.88 9.33
N VAL A 77 -14.11 0.84 10.08
CA VAL A 77 -15.01 -0.30 10.20
C VAL A 77 -16.45 0.15 9.96
N ILE A 78 -17.16 -0.61 9.14
CA ILE A 78 -18.60 -0.51 8.95
C ILE A 78 -19.24 -1.69 9.69
N PRO A 79 -20.02 -1.44 10.76
CA PRO A 79 -20.78 -2.49 11.43
C PRO A 79 -21.88 -3.03 10.51
N ARG A 80 -22.30 -4.28 10.75
CA ARG A 80 -23.53 -4.79 10.13
C ARG A 80 -24.75 -4.12 10.74
N GLU A 81 -25.83 -4.03 9.95
CA GLU A 81 -27.12 -3.57 10.46
C GLU A 81 -27.54 -4.40 11.69
N GLY A 82 -27.90 -3.70 12.77
CA GLY A 82 -28.28 -4.31 14.04
C GLY A 82 -27.11 -4.84 14.90
N SER A 83 -25.86 -4.69 14.47
CA SER A 83 -24.69 -5.01 15.28
C SER A 83 -24.18 -3.76 16.01
N ASN A 84 -23.91 -3.90 17.30
CA ASN A 84 -23.29 -2.84 18.10
C ASN A 84 -21.79 -3.13 18.25
N VAL A 85 -21.01 -2.74 17.24
CA VAL A 85 -19.55 -2.86 17.27
C VAL A 85 -18.96 -1.53 17.72
N ASP A 86 -18.23 -1.53 18.82
CA ASP A 86 -17.50 -0.36 19.32
C ASP A 86 -16.00 -0.44 19.04
N GLU A 87 -15.29 0.70 19.17
CA GLU A 87 -13.84 0.75 18.97
C GLU A 87 -13.10 -0.22 19.92
N ALA A 88 -13.58 -0.35 21.15
CA ALA A 88 -12.97 -1.22 22.15
C ALA A 88 -13.07 -2.70 21.78
N GLU A 89 -14.18 -3.15 21.20
CA GLU A 89 -14.40 -4.49 20.69
C GLU A 89 -13.49 -4.78 19.50
N VAL A 90 -13.42 -3.87 18.53
CA VAL A 90 -12.53 -4.02 17.37
C VAL A 90 -11.09 -4.15 17.83
N LEU A 91 -10.62 -3.29 18.74
CA LEU A 91 -9.27 -3.36 19.30
C LEU A 91 -9.03 -4.66 20.08
N ARG A 92 -10.00 -5.09 20.88
CA ARG A 92 -9.92 -6.36 21.63
C ARG A 92 -9.82 -7.56 20.68
N TYR A 93 -10.61 -7.55 19.62
CA TYR A 93 -10.59 -8.60 18.61
C TYR A 93 -9.27 -8.61 17.84
N SER A 94 -8.77 -7.46 17.42
CA SER A 94 -7.44 -7.36 16.78
C SER A 94 -6.33 -7.86 17.70
N LYS A 95 -6.29 -7.44 18.96
CA LYS A 95 -5.26 -7.89 19.94
C LYS A 95 -5.23 -9.40 20.14
N LYS A 96 -6.36 -10.08 19.99
CA LYS A 96 -6.46 -11.54 20.13
C LYS A 96 -6.00 -12.31 18.89
N ASN A 97 -6.15 -11.70 17.71
CA ASN A 97 -6.00 -12.40 16.42
C ASN A 97 -4.78 -11.94 15.60
N VAL A 98 -4.21 -10.76 15.88
CA VAL A 98 -3.00 -10.26 15.21
C VAL A 98 -1.91 -9.92 16.21
N ALA A 99 -0.65 -9.90 15.74
CA ALA A 99 0.49 -9.53 16.56
C ALA A 99 0.37 -8.07 17.06
N SER A 100 0.88 -7.79 18.26
CA SER A 100 0.73 -6.51 18.96
C SER A 100 1.16 -5.26 18.17
N PHE A 101 2.11 -5.41 17.23
CA PHE A 101 2.58 -4.32 16.37
C PHE A 101 1.66 -4.05 15.16
N LYS A 102 0.81 -5.02 14.78
CA LYS A 102 -0.21 -4.86 13.73
C LYS A 102 -1.56 -4.37 14.26
N VAL A 103 -1.72 -4.32 15.58
CA VAL A 103 -2.96 -3.86 16.21
C VAL A 103 -3.18 -2.39 15.86
N PRO A 104 -4.35 -2.02 15.30
CA PRO A 104 -4.67 -0.63 15.03
C PRO A 104 -4.56 0.22 16.29
N LYS A 105 -4.05 1.44 16.16
CA LYS A 105 -3.98 2.40 17.27
C LYS A 105 -5.27 3.20 17.45
N LYS A 106 -6.04 3.34 16.36
CA LYS A 106 -7.31 4.05 16.33
C LYS A 106 -8.28 3.34 15.39
N VAL A 107 -9.55 3.28 15.79
CA VAL A 107 -10.62 2.68 15.00
C VAL A 107 -11.66 3.76 14.69
N PHE A 108 -12.01 3.89 13.41
CA PHE A 108 -13.10 4.77 12.96
C PHE A 108 -14.31 3.92 12.62
N ILE A 109 -15.41 4.13 13.35
CA ILE A 109 -16.69 3.52 13.01
C ILE A 109 -17.42 4.48 12.07
N THR A 110 -17.80 3.98 10.91
CA THR A 110 -18.44 4.78 9.85
C THR A 110 -19.51 3.94 9.16
N ASP A 111 -20.54 4.58 8.63
CA ASP A 111 -21.56 3.92 7.83
C ASP A 111 -21.11 3.73 6.37
N SER A 112 -20.10 4.48 5.94
CA SER A 112 -19.59 4.42 4.57
C SER A 112 -18.08 4.63 4.49
N LEU A 113 -17.48 4.01 3.48
CA LEU A 113 -16.08 4.17 3.11
C LEU A 113 -15.99 4.84 1.73
N PRO A 114 -14.98 5.67 1.49
CA PRO A 114 -14.77 6.28 0.19
C PRO A 114 -14.48 5.19 -0.86
N LYS A 115 -15.36 5.13 -1.86
CA LYS A 115 -15.35 4.13 -2.93
C LYS A 115 -15.20 4.82 -4.29
N THR A 116 -14.63 4.11 -5.27
CA THR A 116 -14.67 4.54 -6.67
C THR A 116 -16.09 4.43 -7.24
N ALA A 117 -16.32 5.00 -8.43
CA ALA A 117 -17.53 4.75 -9.22
C ALA A 117 -17.80 3.25 -9.49
N THR A 118 -16.78 2.40 -9.39
CA THR A 118 -16.88 0.93 -9.52
C THR A 118 -17.13 0.22 -8.18
N GLY A 119 -17.29 0.95 -7.07
CA GLY A 119 -17.53 0.39 -5.74
C GLY A 119 -16.28 -0.16 -5.03
N LYS A 120 -15.09 -0.01 -5.60
CA LYS A 120 -13.83 -0.42 -4.96
C LYS A 120 -13.41 0.60 -3.91
N ILE A 121 -13.02 0.13 -2.73
CA ILE A 121 -12.56 1.01 -1.65
C ILE A 121 -11.23 1.65 -2.04
N LEU A 122 -11.14 2.97 -1.91
CA LEU A 122 -9.95 3.74 -2.24
C LEU A 122 -9.04 3.88 -1.02
N ARG A 123 -8.21 2.86 -0.77
CA ARG A 123 -7.29 2.86 0.39
C ARG A 123 -6.39 4.11 0.47
N ARG A 124 -5.95 4.61 -0.69
CA ARG A 124 -5.04 5.78 -0.79
C ARG A 124 -5.60 7.06 -0.17
N ILE A 125 -6.92 7.25 -0.19
CA ILE A 125 -7.56 8.47 0.35
C ILE A 125 -8.12 8.26 1.75
N LEU A 126 -8.03 7.05 2.33
CA LEU A 126 -8.56 6.80 3.67
C LEU A 126 -7.80 7.58 4.75
N ALA A 127 -6.47 7.63 4.63
CA ALA A 127 -5.65 8.41 5.57
C ALA A 127 -6.04 9.88 5.53
N GLU A 128 -6.16 10.47 4.34
CA GLU A 128 -6.62 11.85 4.17
C GLU A 128 -8.06 12.04 4.67
N HIS A 129 -8.97 11.12 4.38
CA HIS A 129 -10.40 11.23 4.72
C HIS A 129 -10.69 11.15 6.23
N PHE A 130 -9.93 10.35 6.98
CA PHE A 130 -10.17 10.14 8.42
C PHE A 130 -9.24 10.93 9.34
N VAL A 131 -8.11 11.43 8.83
CA VAL A 131 -7.09 12.12 9.62
C VAL A 131 -6.97 13.61 9.28
N SER A 132 -7.54 14.08 8.15
CA SER A 132 -7.64 15.52 7.86
C SER A 132 -8.49 16.27 8.88
#